data_AF-A0A3T1AM01-F1
#
_entry.id   AF-A0A3T1AM01-F1
#
_cell.length_a   1.000
_cell.length_b   1.000
_cell.length_c   1.000
_cell.angle_alpha   90.00
_cell.angle_beta   90.00
_cell.angle_gamma   90.00
#
_symmetry.space_group_name_H-M   'P 1'
#
loop_
_entity.id
_entity.type
_entity.pdbx_description
1 polymer ?
#
loop_
_entity_poly.entity_id
_entity_poly.type
_entity_poly.pdbx_seq_one_letter_code
_entity_poly.pdbx_strand_id
1 'polypeptide(L)'
;MTTHVTAPSPALPVGPPPPFDPELAPVLDVLTSIRPPDAYRPDTIVEMRRPVPGVPTPTDDVLSRDGAYLVRERTVPGPDGDPDVALLVCPPDTRARRCRPSTSTTAAG
;
A
#
# COMPACT_ATOMS: atom_id res chain seq x y z
N MET A 1 17.94 30.68 2.44
CA MET A 1 17.05 29.52 2.34
C MET A 1 16.35 29.61 1.00
N THR A 2 16.63 28.69 0.07
CA THR A 2 16.07 28.75 -1.28
C THR A 2 14.91 27.78 -1.36
N THR A 3 13.69 28.31 -1.37
CA THR A 3 12.46 27.55 -1.62
C THR A 3 12.36 27.26 -3.11
N HIS A 4 12.64 26.02 -3.51
CA HIS A 4 12.28 25.55 -4.84
C HIS A 4 10.79 25.17 -4.83
N VAL A 5 9.95 26.09 -5.31
CA VAL A 5 8.57 25.76 -5.71
C VAL A 5 8.65 25.20 -7.13
N THR A 6 8.48 23.89 -7.27
CA THR A 6 8.30 23.24 -8.58
C THR A 6 6.92 23.62 -9.12
N ALA A 7 6.87 24.33 -10.23
CA ALA A 7 5.62 24.57 -10.96
C ALA A 7 5.01 23.25 -11.45
N PRO A 8 3.67 23.09 -11.47
CA PRO A 8 3.04 21.87 -11.95
C PRO A 8 3.33 21.68 -13.44
N SER A 9 3.82 20.49 -13.80
CA SER A 9 3.99 20.07 -15.20
C SER A 9 2.62 19.95 -15.87
N PRO A 10 2.44 20.37 -17.14
CA PRO A 10 1.14 20.26 -17.81
C PRO A 10 0.73 18.79 -17.93
N ALA A 11 -0.45 18.46 -17.43
CA ALA A 11 -1.00 17.11 -17.50
C ALA A 11 -1.29 16.74 -18.97
N LEU A 12 -0.66 15.67 -19.46
CA LEU A 12 -1.04 15.08 -20.74
C LEU A 12 -2.48 14.54 -20.66
N PRO A 13 -3.24 14.52 -21.77
CA PRO A 13 -4.57 13.92 -21.80
C PRO A 13 -4.52 12.47 -21.31
N VAL A 14 -5.35 12.16 -20.31
CA VAL A 14 -5.51 10.78 -19.83
C VAL A 14 -6.29 9.98 -20.88
N GLY A 15 -5.76 8.81 -21.26
CA GLY A 15 -6.45 7.89 -22.18
C GLY A 15 -7.70 7.25 -21.56
N PRO A 16 -8.46 6.45 -22.33
CA PRO A 16 -9.57 5.70 -21.78
C PRO A 16 -9.09 4.75 -20.66
N PRO A 17 -9.93 4.46 -19.66
CA PRO A 17 -9.55 3.54 -18.59
C PRO A 17 -9.23 2.15 -19.16
N PRO A 18 -8.23 1.44 -18.60
CA PRO A 18 -7.94 0.07 -19.00
C PRO A 18 -9.15 -0.83 -18.72
N PRO A 19 -9.30 -1.95 -19.47
CA PRO A 19 -10.36 -2.91 -19.20
C PRO A 19 -10.18 -3.54 -17.81
N PHE A 20 -11.30 -3.99 -17.24
CA PHE A 20 -11.30 -4.71 -15.96
C PHE A 20 -10.61 -6.07 -16.11
N ASP A 21 -9.84 -6.46 -15.09
CA ASP A 21 -9.19 -7.77 -15.05
C ASP A 21 -10.22 -8.88 -14.78
N PRO A 22 -10.43 -9.84 -15.71
CA PRO A 22 -11.41 -10.90 -15.52
C PRO A 22 -11.10 -11.81 -14.32
N GLU A 23 -9.84 -11.94 -13.90
CA GLU A 23 -9.46 -12.76 -12.73
C GLU A 23 -9.96 -12.16 -11.42
N LEU A 24 -10.27 -10.86 -11.39
CA LEU A 24 -10.81 -10.17 -10.23
C LEU A 24 -12.34 -10.26 -10.12
N ALA A 25 -13.04 -10.70 -11.17
CA ALA A 25 -14.50 -10.74 -11.18
C ALA A 25 -15.09 -11.60 -10.04
N PRO A 26 -14.57 -12.81 -9.73
CA PRO A 26 -15.08 -13.61 -8.61
C PRO A 26 -14.82 -12.96 -7.24
N VAL A 27 -13.72 -12.22 -7.11
CA VAL A 27 -13.36 -11.52 -5.87
C VAL A 27 -14.29 -10.34 -5.63
N LEU A 28 -14.75 -9.68 -6.70
CA LEU A 28 -15.67 -8.55 -6.61
C LEU A 28 -17.02 -8.96 -5.99
N ASP A 29 -17.51 -10.16 -6.28
CA ASP A 29 -18.75 -10.69 -5.67
C ASP A 29 -18.60 -10.84 -4.15
N VAL A 30 -17.44 -11.32 -3.68
CA VAL A 30 -17.15 -11.42 -2.24
C VAL A 30 -17.08 -10.03 -1.61
N LEU A 31 -16.40 -9.08 -2.25
CA LEU A 31 -16.26 -7.72 -1.73
C LEU A 31 -17.61 -7.00 -1.62
N THR A 32 -18.48 -7.15 -2.61
CA THR A 32 -19.82 -6.54 -2.60
C THR A 32 -20.73 -7.15 -1.54
N SER A 33 -20.51 -8.41 -1.14
CA SER A 33 -21.21 -9.02 0.00
C SER A 33 -20.78 -8.44 1.35
N ILE A 34 -19.53 -7.98 1.47
CA ILE A 34 -19.00 -7.36 2.70
C ILE A 34 -19.47 -5.91 2.81
N ARG A 35 -19.43 -5.19 1.69
CA ARG A 35 -19.87 -3.80 1.61
C ARG A 35 -20.45 -3.53 0.23
N PRO A 36 -21.77 -3.28 0.13
CA PRO A 36 -22.38 -3.07 -1.17
C PRO A 36 -21.93 -1.72 -1.76
N PRO A 37 -21.95 -1.55 -3.09
CA PRO A 37 -21.44 -0.35 -3.75
C PRO A 37 -22.11 0.96 -3.28
N ASP A 38 -23.36 0.89 -2.85
CA ASP A 38 -24.16 2.02 -2.37
C ASP A 38 -23.90 2.38 -0.89
N ALA A 39 -23.10 1.60 -0.17
CA ALA A 39 -22.76 1.86 1.22
C ALA A 39 -21.86 3.09 1.42
N TYR A 40 -21.15 3.55 0.38
CA TYR A 40 -20.22 4.67 0.46
C TYR A 40 -20.94 6.02 0.27
N ARG A 41 -21.49 6.56 1.37
CA ARG A 41 -22.24 7.82 1.36
C ARG A 41 -21.74 8.78 2.46
N PRO A 42 -21.91 10.10 2.30
CA PRO A 42 -21.49 11.05 3.33
C PRO A 42 -22.12 10.79 4.71
N ASP A 43 -23.37 10.33 4.74
CA ASP A 43 -24.11 9.99 5.96
C ASP A 43 -23.61 8.71 6.65
N THR A 44 -22.88 7.84 5.95
CA THR A 44 -22.38 6.56 6.48
C THR A 44 -20.91 6.61 6.92
N ILE A 45 -20.24 7.76 6.86
CA ILE A 45 -18.80 7.90 7.14
C ILE A 45 -18.38 7.27 8.48
N VAL A 46 -19.17 7.47 9.54
CA VAL A 46 -18.86 6.93 10.88
C VAL A 46 -18.86 5.41 10.88
N GLU A 47 -19.81 4.80 10.17
CA GLU A 47 -19.87 3.34 10.02
C GLU A 47 -18.72 2.83 9.15
N MET A 48 -18.42 3.53 8.05
CA MET A 48 -17.37 3.12 7.10
C MET A 48 -15.95 3.19 7.69
N ARG A 49 -15.74 4.01 8.72
CA ARG A 49 -14.48 4.08 9.49
C ARG A 49 -14.28 2.91 10.45
N ARG A 50 -15.31 2.10 10.72
CA ARG A 50 -15.15 0.92 11.57
C ARG A 50 -14.32 -0.14 10.83
N PRO A 51 -13.53 -0.95 11.58
CA PRO A 51 -12.83 -2.09 11.00
C PRO A 51 -13.80 -2.99 10.23
N VAL A 52 -13.37 -3.46 9.06
CA VAL A 52 -14.16 -4.39 8.27
C VAL A 52 -14.16 -5.75 8.98
N PRO A 53 -15.34 -6.33 9.28
CA PRO A 53 -15.41 -7.64 9.92
C PRO A 53 -14.65 -8.70 9.12
N GLY A 54 -13.82 -9.49 9.79
CA GLY A 54 -13.05 -10.57 9.15
C GLY A 54 -11.79 -10.11 8.39
N VAL A 55 -11.51 -8.81 8.31
CA VAL A 55 -10.27 -8.28 7.73
C VAL A 55 -9.38 -7.75 8.86
N PRO A 56 -8.40 -8.53 9.35
CA PRO A 56 -7.51 -8.09 10.39
C PRO A 56 -6.55 -7.01 9.87
N THR A 57 -6.17 -6.08 10.74
CA THR A 57 -5.03 -5.20 10.48
C THR A 57 -3.77 -6.06 10.27
N PRO A 58 -2.97 -5.80 9.22
CA PRO A 58 -1.72 -6.52 9.01
C PRO A 58 -0.81 -6.41 10.23
N THR A 59 -0.22 -7.53 10.65
CA THR A 59 0.79 -7.55 11.70
C THR A 59 2.17 -7.25 11.15
N ASP A 60 3.11 -6.85 12.01
CA ASP A 60 4.50 -6.63 11.64
C ASP A 60 5.14 -7.87 11.00
N ASP A 61 4.77 -9.08 11.45
CA ASP A 61 5.26 -10.32 10.84
C ASP A 61 4.82 -10.46 9.38
N VAL A 62 3.54 -10.17 9.08
CA VAL A 62 3.01 -10.16 7.71
C VAL A 62 3.73 -9.10 6.87
N LEU A 63 3.95 -7.91 7.45
CA LEU A 63 4.62 -6.80 6.79
C LEU A 63 6.11 -7.07 6.54
N SER A 64 6.76 -7.85 7.41
CA SER A 64 8.17 -8.22 7.26
C SER A 64 8.44 -9.13 6.06
N ARG A 65 7.39 -9.81 5.55
CA ARG A 65 7.48 -10.79 4.45
C ARG A 65 8.61 -11.80 4.69
N ASP A 66 8.49 -12.56 5.78
CA ASP A 66 9.48 -13.56 6.18
C ASP A 66 10.89 -12.98 6.37
N GLY A 67 10.98 -11.74 6.88
CA GLY A 67 12.24 -11.04 7.11
C GLY A 67 12.88 -10.43 5.86
N ALA A 68 12.20 -10.39 4.71
CA ALA A 68 12.66 -9.64 3.54
C ALA A 68 12.74 -8.13 3.83
N TYR A 69 11.90 -7.63 4.74
CA TYR A 69 11.87 -6.26 5.21
C TYR A 69 12.00 -6.21 6.74
N LEU A 70 12.72 -5.20 7.22
CA LEU A 70 12.62 -4.79 8.62
C LEU A 70 11.33 -3.98 8.80
N VAL A 71 10.68 -4.06 9.95
CA VAL A 71 9.50 -3.23 10.27
C VAL A 71 9.84 -2.34 11.46
N ARG A 72 9.68 -1.03 11.32
CA ARG A 72 9.97 -0.05 12.38
C ARG A 72 8.95 1.07 12.36
N GLU A 73 8.55 1.51 13.54
CA GLU A 73 7.73 2.71 13.70
C GLU A 73 8.61 3.89 14.15
N ARG A 74 8.35 5.08 13.61
CA ARG A 74 9.00 6.33 14.01
C ARG A 74 7.97 7.43 14.14
N THR A 75 8.03 8.18 15.23
CA THR A 75 7.22 9.38 15.40
C THR A 75 7.97 10.58 14.84
N VAL A 76 7.29 11.41 14.03
CA VAL A 76 7.82 12.69 13.54
C VAL A 76 6.89 13.84 13.93
N PRO A 77 7.41 15.06 14.13
CA PRO A 77 6.58 16.21 14.43
C PRO A 77 5.51 16.43 13.36
N GLY A 78 4.28 16.66 13.81
CA GLY A 78 3.21 17.16 12.95
C GLY A 78 3.45 18.60 12.50
N PRO A 79 2.61 19.13 11.59
CA PRO A 79 2.52 20.55 11.34
C PRO A 79 2.24 21.37 12.62
N ASP A 80 2.46 22.68 12.58
CA ASP A 80 2.28 23.55 13.75
C ASP A 80 0.86 23.40 14.33
N GLY A 81 0.78 22.95 15.58
CA GLY A 81 -0.47 22.75 16.33
C GLY A 81 -1.16 21.40 16.10
N ASP A 82 -0.66 20.59 15.17
CA ASP A 82 -1.15 19.24 14.88
C ASP A 82 -0.39 18.16 15.68
N PRO A 83 -0.99 16.99 15.93
CA PRO A 83 -0.32 15.89 16.62
C PRO A 83 0.85 15.32 15.80
N ASP A 84 1.81 14.72 16.51
CA ASP A 84 2.88 13.95 15.90
C ASP A 84 2.33 12.81 15.02
N VAL A 85 3.05 12.51 13.94
CA VAL A 85 2.67 11.50 12.95
C VAL A 85 3.52 10.24 13.13
N ALA A 86 2.86 9.09 13.23
CA ALA A 86 3.53 7.79 13.20
C ALA A 86 3.87 7.38 11.77
N LEU A 87 5.14 7.09 11.52
CA LEU A 87 5.67 6.58 10.27
C LEU A 87 6.04 5.10 10.41
N LEU A 88 5.35 4.25 9.67
CA LEU A 88 5.75 2.86 9.45
C LEU A 88 6.81 2.80 8.34
N VAL A 89 8.02 2.36 8.69
CA VAL A 89 9.18 2.31 7.80
C VAL A 89 9.59 0.85 7.59
N CYS A 90 9.46 0.37 6.35
CA CYS A 90 9.78 -1.00 5.98
C CYS A 90 10.96 -1.09 5.00
N PRO A 91 12.22 -0.88 5.42
CA PRO A 91 13.36 -0.98 4.52
C PRO A 91 13.70 -2.45 4.25
N PRO A 92 14.25 -2.79 3.07
CA PRO A 92 14.74 -4.14 2.79
C PRO A 92 15.78 -4.60 3.81
N ASP A 93 15.73 -5.86 4.26
CA ASP A 93 16.81 -6.43 5.06
C ASP A 93 18.01 -6.76 4.15
N THR A 94 19.15 -6.12 4.43
CA THR A 94 20.42 -6.36 3.73
C THR A 94 20.96 -7.78 3.93
N ARG A 95 20.48 -8.53 4.93
CA ARG A 95 20.76 -9.97 5.06
C ARG A 95 19.97 -10.81 4.04
N ALA A 96 18.70 -10.50 3.81
CA ALA A 96 17.86 -11.16 2.81
C ALA A 96 18.40 -10.96 1.38
N ARG A 97 19.00 -9.81 1.09
CA ARG A 97 19.66 -9.54 -0.21
C ARG A 97 20.84 -10.48 -0.54
N ARG A 98 21.43 -11.18 0.45
CA ARG A 98 22.57 -12.08 0.23
C ARG A 98 22.16 -13.50 -0.18
N CYS A 99 20.90 -13.90 0.03
CA CYS A 99 20.37 -15.22 -0.35
C CYS A 99 19.67 -15.21 -1.72
N ARG A 100 20.08 -14.36 -2.66
CA ARG A 100 19.65 -14.50 -4.06
C ARG A 100 20.49 -15.60 -4.69
N PRO A 101 19.95 -16.79 -5.04
CA PRO A 101 20.71 -17.77 -5.81
C PRO A 101 21.07 -17.12 -7.15
N SER A 102 22.36 -17.02 -7.42
CA SER A 102 22.87 -16.68 -8.74
C SER A 102 22.43 -17.79 -9.69
N THR A 103 21.44 -17.55 -10.53
CA THR A 103 21.12 -18.43 -11.65
C THR A 103 22.25 -18.32 -12.66
N SER A 104 23.32 -19.10 -12.47
CA SER A 104 24.28 -19.38 -13.53
C SER A 104 23.63 -20.41 -14.46
N THR A 105 23.05 -19.94 -15.56
CA THR A 105 22.70 -20.81 -16.69
C THR A 105 23.99 -21.33 -17.31
N THR A 106 24.36 -22.57 -16.99
CA THR A 106 25.33 -23.33 -17.80
C THR A 106 24.56 -23.87 -19.01
N ALA A 107 24.74 -23.22 -20.16
CA ALA A 107 24.37 -23.80 -21.44
C ALA A 107 25.37 -24.94 -21.73
N ALA A 108 24.87 -26.16 -21.84
CA ALA A 108 25.63 -27.32 -22.25
C ALA A 108 25.40 -27.58 -23.76
N GLY A 109 26.53 -27.68 -24.48
CA GLY A 109 26.76 -28.59 -25.61
C GLY A 109 25.90 -28.46 -26.85
#